data_AF-A0A7W7W2I8-F1
#
_entry.id   AF-A0A7W7W2I8-F1
#
_cell.length_a   1.000
_cell.length_b   1.000
_cell.length_c   1.000
_cell.angle_alpha   90.00
_cell.angle_beta   90.00
_cell.angle_gamma   90.00
#
_symmetry.space_group_name_H-M   'P 1'
#
loop_
_entity.id
_entity.type
_entity.pdbx_description
1 polymer ?
#
loop_
_entity_poly.entity_id
_entity_poly.type
_entity_poly.pdbx_seq_one_letter_code
_entity_poly.pdbx_strand_id
1 'polypeptide(L)'
;MTRRTGPTPTVRALVSDRDGGQCARCGLLITREWSLHHRVPRGSGGSKRPEINSPANLLLLCGSATSPEGCHLAVESHRRDAQRTGYLITKLANLDPADVPLLYHGAAWVRLDHHGGITVHAELDPAEVAP
;
A
#
# COMPACT_ATOMS: atom_id res chain seq x y z
N MET A 1 -21.05 -14.93 14.12
CA MET A 1 -20.07 -15.01 13.00
C MET A 1 -19.61 -13.60 12.67
N THR A 2 -18.32 -13.28 12.82
CA THR A 2 -17.78 -11.97 12.46
C THR A 2 -17.74 -11.82 10.93
N ARG A 3 -18.35 -10.75 10.41
CA ARG A 3 -18.40 -10.49 8.97
C ARG A 3 -16.99 -10.29 8.41
N ARG A 4 -16.52 -11.21 7.54
CA ARG A 4 -15.27 -11.02 6.79
C ARG A 4 -15.43 -9.81 5.88
N THR A 5 -14.60 -8.81 6.11
CA THR A 5 -14.67 -7.49 5.44
C THR A 5 -13.32 -7.10 4.84
N GLY A 6 -12.30 -7.95 4.96
CA GLY A 6 -10.97 -7.75 4.40
C GLY A 6 -10.90 -8.17 2.93
N PRO A 7 -9.72 -8.04 2.29
CA PRO A 7 -9.53 -8.44 0.90
C PRO A 7 -9.82 -9.92 0.69
N THR A 8 -10.38 -10.24 -0.48
CA THR A 8 -10.65 -11.63 -0.88
C THR A 8 -9.33 -12.37 -1.16
N PRO A 9 -9.32 -13.72 -1.13
CA PRO A 9 -8.13 -14.48 -1.51
C PRO A 9 -7.57 -14.10 -2.89
N THR A 10 -8.44 -13.86 -3.87
CA THR A 10 -8.07 -13.42 -5.22
C THR A 10 -7.32 -12.08 -5.21
N VAL A 11 -7.82 -11.08 -4.47
CA VAL A 11 -7.11 -9.80 -4.33
C VAL A 11 -5.75 -9.98 -3.67
N ARG A 12 -5.67 -10.82 -2.62
CA ARG A 12 -4.40 -11.07 -1.93
C ARG A 12 -3.36 -11.71 -2.86
N ALA A 13 -3.80 -12.63 -3.73
CA ALA A 13 -2.96 -13.25 -4.74
C ALA A 13 -2.47 -12.21 -5.76
N LEU A 14 -3.36 -11.39 -6.31
CA LEU A 14 -2.98 -10.32 -7.25
C LEU A 14 -1.92 -9.37 -6.66
N VAL A 15 -2.07 -8.96 -5.41
CA VAL A 15 -1.07 -8.10 -4.74
C VAL A 15 0.25 -8.83 -4.54
N SER A 16 0.21 -10.10 -4.12
CA SER A 16 1.41 -10.92 -3.94
C SER A 16 2.16 -11.15 -5.25
N ASP A 17 1.44 -11.41 -6.34
CA ASP A 17 1.99 -11.66 -7.67
C ASP A 17 2.57 -10.37 -8.26
N ARG A 18 1.82 -9.26 -8.16
CA ARG A 18 2.31 -7.92 -8.54
C ARG A 18 3.63 -7.58 -7.85
N ASP A 19 3.68 -7.82 -6.54
CA ASP A 19 4.84 -7.49 -5.73
C ASP A 19 5.96 -8.55 -5.84
N GLY A 20 5.75 -9.64 -6.59
CA GLY A 20 6.74 -10.70 -6.78
C GLY A 20 7.23 -11.33 -5.47
N GLY A 21 6.39 -11.33 -4.43
CA GLY A 21 6.77 -11.74 -3.08
C GLY A 21 7.79 -10.82 -2.39
N GLN A 22 8.00 -9.60 -2.89
CA GLN A 22 8.90 -8.60 -2.31
C GLN A 22 8.11 -7.56 -1.51
N CYS A 23 8.77 -6.96 -0.54
CA CYS A 23 8.23 -5.81 0.19
C CYS A 23 8.13 -4.61 -0.76
N ALA A 24 6.91 -4.10 -0.97
CA ALA A 24 6.65 -2.93 -1.80
C ALA A 24 7.45 -1.68 -1.37
N ARG A 25 7.94 -1.64 -0.12
CA ARG A 25 8.81 -0.57 0.41
C ARG A 25 10.30 -0.79 0.21
N CYS A 26 10.87 -1.84 0.78
CA CYS A 26 12.32 -2.03 0.75
C CYS A 26 12.82 -2.91 -0.40
N GLY A 27 11.92 -3.50 -1.20
CA GLY A 27 12.25 -4.40 -2.31
C GLY A 27 12.81 -5.76 -1.89
N LEU A 28 13.01 -6.02 -0.59
CA LEU A 28 13.52 -7.32 -0.13
C LEU A 28 12.44 -8.40 -0.23
N LEU A 29 12.84 -9.60 -0.60
CA LEU A 29 11.98 -10.80 -0.57
C LEU A 29 11.40 -11.01 0.83
N ILE A 30 10.11 -11.34 0.87
CA ILE A 30 9.41 -11.71 2.09
C ILE A 30 9.79 -13.13 2.48
N THR A 31 10.70 -13.25 3.44
CA THR A 31 11.13 -14.53 4.02
C THR A 31 10.62 -14.74 5.45
N ARG A 32 10.00 -13.71 6.03
CA ARG A 32 9.50 -13.66 7.42
C ARG A 32 8.07 -13.13 7.46
N GLU A 33 7.61 -12.72 8.65
CA GLU A 33 6.32 -12.07 8.84
C GLU A 33 6.09 -10.94 7.82
N TRP A 34 4.85 -10.85 7.35
CA TRP A 34 4.39 -9.84 6.40
C TRP A 34 2.91 -9.57 6.61
N SER A 35 2.44 -8.47 6.04
CA SER A 35 1.01 -8.16 6.01
C SER A 35 0.69 -7.23 4.85
N LEU A 36 -0.60 -7.21 4.47
CA LEU A 36 -1.11 -6.24 3.52
C LEU A 36 -1.43 -4.95 4.25
N HIS A 37 -0.76 -3.88 3.85
CA HIS A 37 -0.99 -2.54 4.35
C HIS A 37 -1.99 -1.80 3.46
N HIS A 38 -2.94 -1.11 4.07
CA HIS A 38 -3.93 -0.27 3.40
C HIS A 38 -3.41 1.16 3.27
N ARG A 39 -3.29 1.67 2.04
CA ARG A 39 -2.86 3.06 1.79
C ARG A 39 -3.90 4.06 2.28
N VAL A 40 -5.14 3.91 1.81
CA VAL A 40 -6.33 4.53 2.42
C VAL A 40 -6.76 3.61 3.57
N PRO A 41 -6.69 4.05 4.84
CA PRO A 41 -7.01 3.20 5.97
C PRO A 41 -8.43 2.65 5.86
N ARG A 42 -8.63 1.38 6.20
CA ARG A 42 -9.97 0.77 6.17
C ARG A 42 -10.92 1.44 7.16
N GLY A 43 -10.41 1.84 8.33
CA GLY A 43 -11.18 2.29 9.48
C GLY A 43 -11.82 1.14 10.28
N SER A 44 -12.15 1.44 11.53
CA SER A 44 -12.89 0.56 12.43
C SER A 44 -14.30 0.31 11.88
N GLY A 45 -14.79 -0.94 11.96
CA GLY A 45 -16.10 -1.35 11.42
C GLY A 45 -16.10 -1.77 9.94
N GLY A 46 -15.02 -1.51 9.21
CA GLY A 46 -14.91 -1.85 7.79
C GLY A 46 -15.51 -0.81 6.85
N SER A 47 -15.32 -1.05 5.55
CA SER A 47 -15.78 -0.13 4.51
C SER A 47 -16.58 -0.89 3.45
N LYS A 48 -17.58 -0.22 2.87
CA LYS A 48 -18.31 -0.69 1.68
C LYS A 48 -17.70 -0.18 0.37
N ARG A 49 -16.77 0.77 0.46
CA ARG A 49 -16.07 1.34 -0.69
C ARG A 49 -15.21 0.25 -1.36
N PRO A 50 -15.47 -0.13 -2.62
CA PRO A 50 -14.79 -1.25 -3.28
C PRO A 50 -13.26 -1.06 -3.37
N GLU A 51 -12.81 0.17 -3.57
CA GLU A 51 -11.40 0.54 -3.69
C GLU A 51 -10.61 0.26 -2.41
N ILE A 52 -11.24 0.22 -1.24
CA ILE A 52 -10.56 0.02 0.04
C ILE A 52 -9.88 -1.35 0.11
N ASN A 53 -10.46 -2.38 -0.48
CA ASN A 53 -9.84 -3.71 -0.56
C ASN A 53 -9.35 -4.01 -1.98
N SER A 54 -9.10 -2.99 -2.80
CA SER A 54 -8.54 -3.20 -4.15
C SER A 54 -7.01 -3.31 -4.10
N PRO A 55 -6.38 -3.96 -5.10
CA PRO A 55 -4.93 -4.00 -5.26
C PRO A 55 -4.25 -2.63 -5.24
N ALA A 56 -4.86 -1.59 -5.84
CA ALA A 56 -4.33 -0.22 -5.81
C ALA A 56 -4.11 0.33 -4.39
N ASN A 57 -4.94 -0.12 -3.45
CA ASN A 57 -4.92 0.32 -2.06
C ASN A 57 -4.09 -0.58 -1.14
N LEU A 58 -3.62 -1.73 -1.62
CA LEU A 58 -2.99 -2.77 -0.80
C LEU A 58 -1.52 -2.94 -1.18
N LEU A 59 -0.65 -2.93 -0.19
CA LEU A 59 0.79 -3.10 -0.34
C LEU A 59 1.28 -4.32 0.45
N LEU A 60 2.06 -5.20 -0.17
CA LEU A 60 2.78 -6.24 0.55
C LEU A 60 3.96 -5.62 1.30
N LEU A 61 3.91 -5.59 2.63
CA LEU A 61 4.99 -5.06 3.46
C LEU A 61 5.57 -6.14 4.38
N CYS A 62 6.88 -6.09 4.61
CA CYS A 62 7.53 -6.93 5.61
C CYS A 62 7.17 -6.47 7.03
N GLY A 63 7.02 -7.44 7.91
CA GLY A 63 6.48 -7.28 9.27
C GLY A 63 4.98 -7.00 9.30
N SER A 64 4.52 -6.68 10.51
CA SER A 64 3.20 -6.13 10.81
C SER A 64 3.35 -4.73 11.40
N ALA A 65 2.22 -4.10 11.72
CA ALA A 65 2.18 -2.82 12.42
C ALA A 65 2.83 -2.86 13.83
N THR A 66 3.22 -4.04 14.32
CA THR A 66 3.87 -4.22 15.62
C THR A 66 5.19 -4.98 15.55
N SER A 67 5.65 -5.40 14.37
CA SER A 67 6.93 -6.11 14.23
C SER A 67 8.07 -5.10 14.21
N PRO A 68 9.01 -5.16 15.17
CA PRO A 68 10.20 -4.33 15.15
C PRO A 68 10.95 -4.49 13.82
N GLU A 69 11.50 -3.39 13.30
CA GLU A 69 12.29 -3.37 12.04
C GLU A 69 11.51 -3.77 10.77
N GLY A 70 10.18 -3.95 10.86
CA GLY A 70 9.30 -4.17 9.72
C GLY A 70 8.99 -2.86 8.98
N CYS A 71 8.91 -2.91 7.65
CA CYS A 71 8.47 -1.77 6.85
C CYS A 71 7.04 -1.35 7.17
N HIS A 72 6.18 -2.29 7.58
CA HIS A 72 4.81 -1.93 7.98
C HIS A 72 4.80 -1.05 9.24
N LEU A 73 5.47 -1.45 10.33
CA LEU A 73 5.62 -0.59 11.51
C LEU A 73 6.27 0.75 11.16
N ALA A 74 7.28 0.77 10.29
CA ALA A 74 7.91 2.02 9.86
C ALA A 74 6.93 2.98 9.19
N VAL A 75 6.06 2.48 8.31
CA VAL A 75 5.00 3.27 7.64
C VAL A 75 3.98 3.80 8.66
N GLU A 76 3.51 2.96 9.58
CA GLU A 76 2.53 3.35 10.61
C GLU A 76 3.09 4.40 11.58
N SER A 77 4.40 4.32 11.88
CA SER A 77 5.08 5.20 12.83
C SER A 77 5.43 6.57 12.24
N HIS A 78 5.55 6.69 10.91
CA HIS A 78 6.04 7.90 10.24
C HIS A 78 5.03 8.45 9.23
N ARG A 79 3.86 8.85 9.72
CA ARG A 79 2.71 9.27 8.88
C ARG A 79 3.04 10.32 7.81
N ARG A 80 3.85 11.33 8.12
CA ARG A 80 4.23 12.38 7.15
C ARG A 80 5.06 11.82 5.99
N ASP A 81 6.03 10.96 6.31
CA ASP A 81 6.83 10.27 5.29
C ASP A 81 5.94 9.34 4.45
N ALA A 82 5.08 8.57 5.12
CA ALA A 82 4.14 7.68 4.45
C ALA A 82 3.19 8.42 3.50
N GLN A 83 2.73 9.63 3.85
CA GLN A 83 1.91 10.46 2.96
C GLN A 83 2.71 10.92 1.75
N ARG A 84 3.89 11.51 1.97
CA ARG A 84 4.76 11.99 0.89
C ARG A 84 5.13 10.87 -0.09
N THR A 85 5.35 9.66 0.43
CA THR A 85 5.80 8.50 -0.36
C THR A 85 4.65 7.65 -0.90
N GLY A 86 3.40 8.05 -0.65
CA GLY A 86 2.21 7.36 -1.17
C GLY A 86 1.78 6.10 -0.42
N TYR A 87 2.44 5.75 0.68
CA TYR A 87 2.05 4.64 1.55
C TYR A 87 0.83 4.94 2.40
N LEU A 88 0.51 6.22 2.64
CA LEU A 88 -0.66 6.65 3.38
C LEU A 88 -1.44 7.70 2.60
N ILE A 89 -2.72 7.45 2.37
CA ILE A 89 -3.65 8.38 1.76
C ILE A 89 -4.70 8.73 2.80
N THR A 90 -4.80 10.01 3.12
CA THR A 90 -5.81 10.46 4.10
C THR A 90 -7.22 10.26 3.55
N LYS A 91 -8.12 9.73 4.38
CA LYS A 91 -9.54 9.59 4.02
C LYS A 91 -10.18 10.92 3.62
N LEU A 92 -9.70 12.03 4.17
CA LEU A 92 -10.23 13.37 3.93
C LEU A 92 -9.97 13.86 2.51
N ALA A 93 -8.92 13.37 1.84
CA ALA A 93 -8.59 13.77 0.47
C ALA A 93 -9.56 13.19 -0.55
N ASN A 94 -10.29 12.12 -0.19
CA ASN A 94 -11.24 11.43 -1.07
C ASN A 94 -10.67 11.09 -2.47
N LEU A 95 -9.38 10.76 -2.53
CA LEU A 95 -8.69 10.35 -3.75
C LEU A 95 -8.88 8.85 -3.99
N ASP A 96 -8.86 8.48 -5.27
CA ASP A 96 -8.67 7.08 -5.65
C ASP A 96 -7.21 6.68 -5.38
N PRO A 97 -6.94 5.56 -4.68
CA PRO A 97 -5.58 5.06 -4.50
C PRO A 97 -4.84 4.79 -5.82
N ALA A 98 -5.53 4.49 -6.92
CA ALA A 98 -4.91 4.34 -8.24
C ALA A 98 -4.37 5.67 -8.79
N ASP A 99 -4.91 6.79 -8.30
CA ASP A 99 -4.52 8.13 -8.71
C ASP A 99 -3.38 8.73 -7.87
N VAL A 100 -2.91 8.02 -6.85
CA VAL A 100 -1.82 8.50 -5.98
C VAL A 100 -0.53 7.73 -6.30
N PRO A 101 0.57 8.42 -6.68
CA PRO A 101 1.87 7.78 -6.85
C PRO A 101 2.38 7.10 -5.57
N LEU A 102 3.20 6.08 -5.72
CA LEU A 102 3.87 5.34 -4.65
C LEU A 102 5.37 5.27 -4.95
N LEU A 103 6.22 5.55 -3.97
CA LEU A 103 7.64 5.28 -4.08
C LEU A 103 7.88 3.78 -3.85
N TYR A 104 7.92 3.01 -4.92
CA TYR A 104 7.98 1.56 -4.92
C TYR A 104 9.42 1.04 -4.88
N HIS A 105 9.64 0.02 -4.05
CA HIS A 105 10.95 -0.60 -3.79
C HIS A 105 12.05 0.42 -3.40
N GLY A 106 11.65 1.59 -2.89
CA GLY A 106 12.56 2.68 -2.53
C GLY A 106 13.26 3.34 -3.72
N ALA A 107 12.84 3.06 -4.96
CA ALA A 107 13.61 3.41 -6.15
C ALA A 107 12.78 4.07 -7.27
N ALA A 108 11.52 3.70 -7.44
CA ALA A 108 10.72 4.17 -8.58
C ALA A 108 9.36 4.70 -8.13
N TRP A 109 8.94 5.84 -8.70
CA TRP A 109 7.57 6.30 -8.55
C TRP A 109 6.67 5.53 -9.51
N VAL A 110 5.60 4.95 -8.98
CA VAL A 110 4.65 4.15 -9.77
C VAL A 110 3.21 4.50 -9.40
N ARG A 111 2.28 4.18 -10.28
CA ARG A 111 0.85 4.07 -9.99
C ARG A 111 0.46 2.60 -9.98
N LEU A 112 -0.40 2.24 -9.03
CA LEU A 112 -0.92 0.88 -8.87
C LEU A 112 -2.39 0.88 -9.26
N ASP A 113 -2.80 0.03 -10.19
CA ASP A 113 -4.21 -0.04 -10.58
C ASP A 113 -5.01 -1.06 -9.74
N HIS A 114 -6.34 -1.06 -9.92
CA HIS A 114 -7.25 -1.98 -9.20
C HIS A 114 -7.21 -3.43 -9.70
N HIS A 115 -6.45 -3.72 -10.76
CA HIS A 115 -6.27 -5.05 -11.33
C HIS A 115 -4.91 -5.67 -10.97
N GLY A 116 -4.07 -4.94 -10.24
CA GLY A 116 -2.74 -5.39 -9.82
C GLY A 116 -1.62 -4.97 -10.78
N GLY A 117 -1.89 -4.11 -11.77
CA GLY A 117 -0.88 -3.55 -12.65
C GLY A 117 -0.05 -2.46 -11.98
N ILE A 118 1.16 -2.27 -12.52
CA ILE A 118 2.09 -1.21 -12.16
C ILE A 118 2.34 -0.37 -13.41
N THR A 119 2.16 0.94 -13.31
CA THR A 119 2.60 1.90 -14.33
C THR A 119 3.72 2.74 -13.75
N VAL A 120 4.90 2.72 -14.37
CA VAL A 120 6.03 3.57 -13.96
C VAL A 120 5.71 5.01 -14.29
N HIS A 121 5.88 5.88 -13.30
CA HIS A 121 5.73 7.33 -13.45
C HIS A 121 7.12 7.92 -13.63
N ALA A 122 7.51 8.17 -14.89
CA ALA A 122 8.90 8.45 -15.26
C ALA A 122 9.46 9.76 -14.67
N GLU A 123 8.62 10.69 -14.22
CA GLU A 123 9.03 12.06 -13.87
C GLU A 123 8.22 12.58 -12.68
N LEU A 124 8.63 12.26 -11.45
CA LEU A 124 8.21 13.05 -10.30
C LEU A 124 9.48 13.50 -9.57
N ASP A 125 9.73 14.81 -9.63
CA ASP A 125 10.63 15.46 -8.68
C ASP A 125 10.07 15.20 -7.26
N PRO A 126 10.88 14.70 -6.31
CA PRO A 126 10.45 14.53 -4.91
C PRO A 126 9.81 15.78 -4.28
N ALA A 127 10.05 16.98 -4.84
CA ALA A 127 9.43 18.23 -4.44
C ALA A 127 7.98 18.44 -4.92
N GLU A 128 7.51 17.70 -5.93
CA GLU A 128 6.16 17.87 -6.53
C GLU A 128 5.10 16.89 -5.99
N VAL A 129 5.48 15.95 -5.11
CA VAL A 129 4.62 14.79 -4.76
C VAL A 129 3.67 15.01 -3.57
N ALA A 130 3.49 16.23 -3.06
CA ALA A 130 2.37 16.52 -2.15
C ALA A 130 2.02 18.02 -2.11
N PRO A 131 0.72 18.40 -2.01
CA PRO A 131 0.32 19.75 -1.59
C PRO A 131 0.62 20.02 -0.11
#